data_AF-A0A3N5WW42-F1
#
_entry.id   AF-A0A3N5WW42-F1
#
_cell.length_a   1.000
_cell.length_b   1.000
_cell.length_c   1.000
_cell.angle_alpha   90.00
_cell.angle_beta   90.00
_cell.angle_gamma   90.00
#
_symmetry.space_group_name_H-M   'P 1'
#
loop_
_entity.id
_entity.type
_entity.pdbx_description
1 polymer ?
#
loop_
_entity_poly.entity_id
_entity_poly.type
_entity_poly.pdbx_seq_one_letter_code
_entity_poly.pdbx_strand_id
1 'polypeptide(L)'
;KGVERVANLGMPILIVLSLLLTVRVLTLGAPDSAHPENNVWAGMGFIWNPDFSRLADAKVWLAAAGQVFFTLSVGFGMIQVYASYMRSKDDVVVTGLSTTMINEWGEVILGGTIAIPIAYAFFGHQGTVEVAKSGAFNLGFATMPVVLQQLPLSLVLGTAWFFLLFIAGTLSQIALTHPLITFLHDELRWSHKKAVLATTLAVFLAAHIPIFGLKGGALDEIDFWAGTFGVALFALVETVLFIWVFKPDNAWREIHRGAQARVPKFFLWVLKYVTPLFLLVLFLAWAIQQGPDVILMKGVAPEDVPWRWGVRLLLLSFAGMLFWAVRRATNLRNGDAS
;
A
#
# COMPACT_ATOMS: atom_id res chain seq x y z
N LYS A 1 -16.95 -3.61 -15.35
CA LYS A 1 -16.73 -4.70 -16.34
C LYS A 1 -15.25 -5.06 -16.54
N GLY A 2 -14.33 -4.12 -16.75
CA GLY A 2 -12.90 -4.44 -16.91
C GLY A 2 -12.22 -4.89 -15.61
N VAL A 3 -12.10 -3.98 -14.64
CA VAL A 3 -11.47 -4.21 -13.32
C VAL A 3 -11.99 -5.49 -12.65
N GLU A 4 -13.32 -5.61 -12.55
CA GLU A 4 -13.99 -6.78 -11.96
C GLU A 4 -13.60 -8.11 -12.61
N ARG A 5 -13.47 -8.17 -13.95
CA ARG A 5 -13.06 -9.39 -14.64
C ARG A 5 -11.60 -9.75 -14.33
N VAL A 6 -10.73 -8.75 -14.29
CA VAL A 6 -9.31 -8.96 -13.95
C VAL A 6 -9.19 -9.41 -12.50
N ALA A 7 -9.95 -8.83 -11.57
CA ALA A 7 -9.98 -9.24 -10.17
C ALA A 7 -10.54 -10.66 -9.98
N ASN A 8 -11.65 -10.99 -10.64
CA ASN A 8 -12.29 -12.30 -10.55
C ASN A 8 -11.40 -13.44 -11.08
N LEU A 9 -10.46 -13.13 -11.98
CA LEU A 9 -9.46 -14.09 -12.47
C LEU A 9 -8.18 -14.05 -11.63
N GLY A 10 -7.67 -12.85 -11.35
CA GLY A 10 -6.39 -12.63 -10.69
C GLY A 10 -6.38 -13.07 -9.23
N MET A 11 -7.44 -12.77 -8.47
CA MET A 11 -7.49 -13.09 -7.03
C MET A 11 -7.45 -14.61 -6.76
N PRO A 12 -8.24 -15.47 -7.44
CA PRO A 12 -8.12 -16.91 -7.25
C PRO A 12 -6.74 -17.46 -7.63
N ILE A 13 -6.16 -16.97 -8.74
CA ILE A 13 -4.81 -17.40 -9.16
C ILE A 13 -3.78 -17.00 -8.11
N LEU A 14 -3.84 -15.75 -7.62
CA LEU A 14 -2.95 -15.25 -6.57
C LEU A 14 -3.03 -16.13 -5.31
N ILE A 15 -4.24 -16.47 -4.85
CA ILE A 15 -4.43 -17.33 -3.68
C ILE A 15 -3.85 -18.73 -3.92
N VAL A 16 -4.11 -19.33 -5.08
CA VAL A 16 -3.58 -20.67 -5.40
C VAL A 16 -2.05 -20.69 -5.42
N LEU A 17 -1.42 -19.70 -6.06
CA LEU A 17 0.04 -19.59 -6.10
C LEU A 17 0.62 -19.34 -4.70
N SER A 18 -0.05 -18.49 -3.91
CA SER A 18 0.36 -18.20 -2.54
C SER A 18 0.29 -19.44 -1.65
N LEU A 19 -0.78 -20.23 -1.76
CA LEU A 19 -0.94 -21.47 -1.01
C LEU A 19 0.09 -22.52 -1.43
N LEU A 20 0.38 -22.63 -2.73
CA LEU A 20 1.43 -23.52 -3.24
C LEU A 20 2.79 -23.18 -2.61
N LEU A 21 3.16 -21.90 -2.59
CA LEU A 21 4.41 -21.44 -1.99
C LEU A 21 4.41 -21.62 -0.47
N THR A 22 3.31 -21.31 0.19
CA THR A 22 3.12 -21.49 1.64
C THR A 22 3.33 -22.95 2.04
N VAL A 23 2.67 -23.89 1.35
CA VAL A 23 2.86 -25.33 1.59
C VAL A 23 4.30 -25.74 1.33
N ARG A 24 4.93 -25.23 0.26
CA ARG A 24 6.33 -25.54 -0.03
C ARG A 24 7.27 -25.07 1.09
N VAL A 25 7.05 -23.86 1.63
CA VAL A 25 7.84 -23.32 2.74
C VAL A 25 7.59 -24.14 4.01
N LEU A 26 6.35 -24.38 4.41
CA LEU A 26 6.03 -25.14 5.63
C LEU A 26 6.56 -26.58 5.63
N THR A 27 6.75 -27.18 4.44
CA THR A 27 7.31 -28.53 4.26
C THR A 27 8.82 -28.57 4.09
N LEU A 28 9.51 -27.42 4.08
CA LEU A 28 10.94 -27.34 3.80
C LEU A 28 11.81 -27.87 4.95
N GLY A 29 11.37 -27.75 6.21
CA GLY A 29 12.15 -28.15 7.38
C GLY A 29 13.42 -27.30 7.57
N ALA A 30 14.55 -27.96 7.83
CA ALA A 30 15.88 -27.34 7.88
C ALA A 30 16.63 -27.65 6.57
N PRO A 31 16.94 -26.65 5.73
CA PRO A 31 17.68 -26.87 4.47
C PRO A 31 19.10 -27.39 4.69
N ASP A 32 19.76 -26.95 5.76
CA ASP A 32 21.11 -27.37 6.13
C ASP A 32 21.08 -28.24 7.40
N SER A 33 21.47 -29.51 7.25
CA SER A 33 21.55 -30.45 8.38
C SER A 33 22.59 -30.09 9.44
N ALA A 34 23.58 -29.25 9.10
CA ALA A 34 24.59 -28.78 10.05
C ALA A 34 24.04 -27.71 11.02
N HIS A 35 22.95 -27.04 10.64
CA HIS A 35 22.32 -25.97 11.41
C HIS A 35 20.82 -26.24 11.60
N PRO A 36 20.42 -27.29 12.33
CA PRO A 36 19.02 -27.68 12.50
C PRO A 36 18.15 -26.60 13.17
N GLU A 37 18.75 -25.65 13.88
CA GLU A 37 18.11 -24.46 14.44
C GLU A 37 17.62 -23.47 13.37
N ASN A 38 18.26 -23.48 12.19
CA ASN A 38 17.86 -22.68 11.03
C ASN A 38 16.80 -23.45 10.23
N ASN A 39 15.60 -23.48 10.79
CA ASN A 39 14.45 -24.14 10.18
C ASN A 39 13.26 -23.20 10.06
N VAL A 40 12.28 -23.60 9.24
CA VAL A 40 11.10 -22.79 8.96
C VAL A 40 10.28 -22.48 10.21
N TRP A 41 10.21 -23.37 11.20
CA TRP A 41 9.48 -23.10 12.44
C TRP A 41 10.16 -22.06 13.32
N ALA A 42 11.49 -22.01 13.35
CA ALA A 42 12.23 -20.93 13.98
C ALA A 42 11.98 -19.59 13.25
N GLY A 43 11.89 -19.62 11.92
CA GLY A 43 11.49 -18.46 11.12
C GLY A 43 10.05 -17.99 11.38
N MET A 44 9.12 -18.92 11.60
CA MET A 44 7.77 -18.60 12.06
C MET A 44 7.81 -17.98 13.47
N GLY A 45 8.61 -18.54 14.39
CA GLY A 45 8.83 -17.95 15.71
C GLY A 45 9.39 -16.54 15.64
N PHE A 46 10.29 -16.25 14.70
CA PHE A 46 10.89 -14.94 14.51
C PHE A 46 9.85 -13.84 14.17
N ILE A 47 8.80 -14.17 13.41
CA ILE A 47 7.74 -13.20 13.07
C ILE A 47 6.58 -13.18 14.08
N TRP A 48 6.27 -14.32 14.71
CA TRP A 48 5.06 -14.47 15.55
C TRP A 48 5.29 -14.42 17.05
N ASN A 49 6.52 -14.63 17.53
CA ASN A 49 6.77 -14.55 18.97
C ASN A 49 6.72 -13.09 19.44
N PRO A 50 5.89 -12.76 20.46
CA PRO A 50 5.74 -11.39 20.90
C PRO A 50 6.97 -10.90 21.65
N ASP A 51 7.43 -9.70 21.31
CA ASP A 51 8.41 -8.95 22.08
C ASP A 51 7.78 -7.65 22.62
N PHE A 52 7.25 -7.73 23.84
CA PHE A 52 6.59 -6.60 24.49
C PHE A 52 7.55 -5.44 24.82
N SER A 53 8.87 -5.68 24.86
CA SER A 53 9.84 -4.62 25.10
C SER A 53 9.84 -3.57 23.97
N ARG A 54 9.46 -3.98 22.75
CA ARG A 54 9.40 -3.13 21.56
C ARG A 54 8.23 -2.15 21.58
N LEU A 55 7.23 -2.35 22.45
CA LEU A 55 6.08 -1.43 22.55
C LEU A 55 6.48 -0.03 23.05
N ALA A 56 7.63 0.10 23.71
CA ALA A 56 8.20 1.39 24.11
C ALA A 56 8.90 2.15 22.97
N ASP A 57 9.18 1.50 21.84
CA ASP A 57 9.87 2.10 20.69
C ASP A 57 8.87 2.77 19.74
N ALA A 58 8.87 4.10 19.72
CA ALA A 58 7.99 4.89 18.84
C ALA A 58 8.20 4.58 17.34
N LYS A 59 9.39 4.13 16.93
CA LYS A 59 9.66 3.77 15.52
C LYS A 59 8.89 2.53 15.10
N VAL A 60 8.64 1.61 16.01
CA VAL A 60 7.84 0.39 15.76
C VAL A 60 6.39 0.76 15.46
N TRP A 61 5.81 1.67 16.26
CA TRP A 61 4.46 2.17 16.03
C TRP A 61 4.32 2.92 14.71
N LEU A 62 5.33 3.71 14.37
CA LEU A 62 5.35 4.47 13.14
C LEU A 62 5.41 3.55 11.90
N ALA A 63 6.26 2.52 11.94
CA ALA A 63 6.34 1.51 10.89
C ALA A 63 5.05 0.68 10.78
N ALA A 64 4.51 0.23 11.92
CA ALA A 64 3.27 -0.57 11.95
C ALA A 64 2.09 0.21 11.39
N ALA A 65 1.93 1.47 11.78
CA ALA A 65 0.85 2.30 11.27
C ALA A 65 1.02 2.61 9.78
N GLY A 66 2.24 2.94 9.32
CA GLY A 66 2.53 3.12 7.89
C GLY A 66 2.18 1.88 7.06
N GLN A 67 2.52 0.68 7.56
CA GLN A 67 2.15 -0.58 6.93
C GLN A 67 0.63 -0.76 6.83
N VAL A 68 -0.12 -0.46 7.89
CA VAL A 68 -1.60 -0.54 7.89
C VAL A 68 -2.21 0.41 6.84
N PHE A 69 -1.70 1.64 6.68
CA PHE A 69 -2.17 2.54 5.62
C PHE A 69 -1.90 1.97 4.24
N PHE A 70 -0.67 1.49 4.03
CA PHE A 70 -0.22 0.99 2.74
C PHE A 70 -1.01 -0.25 2.31
N THR A 71 -1.09 -1.25 3.19
CA THR A 71 -1.73 -2.53 2.87
C THR A 71 -3.23 -2.40 2.66
N LEU A 72 -3.91 -1.59 3.49
CA LEU A 72 -5.36 -1.35 3.35
C LEU A 72 -5.72 -0.28 2.33
N SER A 73 -4.73 0.33 1.67
CA SER A 73 -4.96 1.36 0.65
C SER A 73 -5.74 2.58 1.16
N VAL A 74 -5.65 2.88 2.46
CA VAL A 74 -6.32 4.01 3.10
C VAL A 74 -5.55 5.30 2.80
N GLY A 75 -6.25 6.41 2.55
CA GLY A 75 -5.65 7.71 2.22
C GLY A 75 -5.20 7.87 0.75
N PHE A 76 -5.30 6.83 -0.08
CA PHE A 76 -4.98 6.89 -1.52
C PHE A 76 -6.15 7.34 -2.41
N GLY A 77 -7.36 7.52 -1.85
CA GLY A 77 -8.56 7.89 -2.62
C GLY A 77 -9.20 6.75 -3.43
N MET A 78 -8.55 5.60 -3.54
CA MET A 78 -9.03 4.48 -4.36
C MET A 78 -10.27 3.78 -3.76
N ILE A 79 -10.34 3.67 -2.43
CA ILE A 79 -11.48 3.05 -1.75
C ILE A 79 -12.75 3.89 -1.96
N GLN A 80 -12.64 5.22 -1.91
CA GLN A 80 -13.74 6.14 -2.17
C GLN A 80 -14.26 5.99 -3.61
N VAL A 81 -13.34 5.84 -4.57
CA VAL A 81 -13.69 5.65 -5.98
C VAL A 81 -14.36 4.29 -6.21
N TYR A 82 -13.91 3.23 -5.54
CA TYR A 82 -14.63 1.95 -5.61
C TYR A 82 -16.00 2.02 -4.94
N ALA A 83 -16.10 2.68 -3.80
CA ALA A 83 -17.37 2.89 -3.10
C ALA A 83 -18.35 3.75 -3.91
N SER A 84 -17.87 4.69 -4.75
CA SER A 84 -18.76 5.54 -5.58
C SER A 84 -19.48 4.77 -6.68
N TYR A 85 -19.06 3.56 -7.03
CA TYR A 85 -19.78 2.67 -7.95
C TYR A 85 -20.85 1.81 -7.24
N MET A 86 -20.89 1.80 -5.91
CA MET A 86 -21.92 1.11 -5.14
C MET A 86 -23.23 1.89 -5.16
N ARG A 87 -24.35 1.19 -5.01
CA ARG A 87 -25.67 1.82 -4.89
C ARG A 87 -25.84 2.36 -3.48
N SER A 88 -26.67 3.39 -3.32
CA SER A 88 -26.91 4.07 -2.04
C SER A 88 -27.52 3.23 -0.89
N LYS A 89 -27.81 1.95 -1.12
CA LYS A 89 -28.32 1.00 -0.11
C LYS A 89 -27.50 -0.29 -0.06
N ASP A 90 -26.40 -0.36 -0.82
CA ASP A 90 -25.50 -1.49 -0.73
C ASP A 90 -24.77 -1.43 0.62
N ASP A 91 -24.52 -2.60 1.21
CA ASP A 91 -23.85 -2.68 2.49
C ASP A 91 -22.36 -2.34 2.35
N VAL A 92 -21.91 -1.33 3.10
CA VAL A 92 -20.50 -0.95 3.19
C VAL A 92 -19.81 -1.52 4.43
N VAL A 93 -20.57 -1.97 5.44
CA VAL A 93 -20.02 -2.41 6.73
C VAL A 93 -19.44 -3.82 6.63
N VAL A 94 -20.26 -4.80 6.23
CA VAL A 94 -19.80 -6.19 6.06
C VAL A 94 -18.86 -6.27 4.87
N THR A 95 -19.14 -5.56 3.78
CA THR A 95 -18.23 -5.49 2.61
C THR A 95 -16.86 -4.94 3.00
N GLY A 96 -16.80 -3.77 3.64
CA GLY A 96 -15.54 -3.16 4.05
C GLY A 96 -14.77 -4.00 5.06
N LEU A 97 -15.46 -4.60 6.04
CA LEU A 97 -14.84 -5.51 6.99
C LEU A 97 -14.30 -6.77 6.30
N SER A 98 -15.05 -7.39 5.41
CA SER A 98 -14.63 -8.60 4.69
C SER A 98 -13.42 -8.32 3.80
N THR A 99 -13.41 -7.20 3.08
CA THR A 99 -12.25 -6.79 2.26
C THR A 99 -11.01 -6.60 3.13
N THR A 100 -11.15 -5.89 4.26
CA THR A 100 -10.06 -5.70 5.23
C THR A 100 -9.55 -7.03 5.77
N MET A 101 -10.45 -7.93 6.21
CA MET A 101 -10.07 -9.24 6.76
C MET A 101 -9.36 -10.12 5.73
N ILE A 102 -9.80 -10.11 4.46
CA ILE A 102 -9.15 -10.88 3.38
C ILE A 102 -7.77 -10.31 3.09
N ASN A 103 -7.62 -8.98 3.11
CA ASN A 103 -6.30 -8.34 2.96
C ASN A 103 -5.35 -8.78 4.08
N GLU A 104 -5.77 -8.61 5.34
CA GLU A 104 -4.94 -8.97 6.49
C GLU A 104 -4.62 -10.46 6.51
N TRP A 105 -5.58 -11.33 6.21
CA TRP A 105 -5.32 -12.76 6.06
C TRP A 105 -4.27 -13.03 4.97
N GLY A 106 -4.38 -12.39 3.82
CA GLY A 106 -3.38 -12.49 2.75
C GLY A 106 -1.99 -12.01 3.20
N GLU A 107 -1.92 -10.84 3.83
CA GLU A 107 -0.66 -10.26 4.31
C GLU A 107 0.00 -11.13 5.39
N VAL A 108 -0.72 -11.41 6.47
CA VAL A 108 -0.11 -12.03 7.65
C VAL A 108 0.03 -13.54 7.50
N ILE A 109 -0.96 -14.23 6.90
CA ILE A 109 -0.91 -15.69 6.76
C ILE A 109 -0.12 -16.10 5.53
N LEU A 110 -0.39 -15.53 4.35
CA LEU A 110 0.30 -15.94 3.12
C LEU A 110 1.65 -15.22 3.00
N GLY A 111 1.66 -13.88 3.02
CA GLY A 111 2.89 -13.09 2.90
C GLY A 111 3.89 -13.39 4.02
N GLY A 112 3.43 -13.31 5.27
CA GLY A 112 4.22 -13.56 6.47
C GLY A 112 4.82 -14.97 6.59
N THR A 113 4.20 -15.97 5.96
CA THR A 113 4.68 -17.36 6.00
C THR A 113 5.70 -17.69 4.90
N ILE A 114 5.77 -16.90 3.83
CA ILE A 114 6.63 -17.24 2.68
C ILE A 114 8.05 -16.70 2.87
N ALA A 115 8.24 -15.39 2.79
CA ALA A 115 9.55 -14.79 2.55
C ALA A 115 10.46 -14.77 3.79
N ILE A 116 9.91 -14.43 4.96
CA ILE A 116 10.69 -14.36 6.20
C ILE A 116 11.07 -15.76 6.70
N PRO A 117 10.16 -16.75 6.80
CA PRO A 117 10.52 -18.06 7.31
C PRO A 117 11.50 -18.82 6.41
N ILE A 118 11.38 -18.68 5.09
CA ILE A 118 12.33 -19.30 4.17
C ILE A 118 13.71 -18.62 4.25
N ALA A 119 13.77 -17.29 4.37
CA ALA A 119 15.04 -16.58 4.58
C ALA A 119 15.71 -17.02 5.90
N TYR A 120 14.93 -17.17 6.96
CA TYR A 120 15.42 -17.68 8.24
C TYR A 120 15.98 -19.10 8.14
N ALA A 121 15.30 -19.98 7.43
CA ALA A 121 15.76 -21.35 7.24
C ALA A 121 17.11 -21.43 6.50
N PHE A 122 17.41 -20.48 5.60
CA PHE A 122 18.65 -20.48 4.82
C PHE A 122 19.77 -19.63 5.42
N PHE A 123 19.45 -18.54 6.10
CA PHE A 123 20.44 -17.55 6.57
C PHE A 123 20.48 -17.39 8.09
N GLY A 124 19.60 -18.08 8.82
CA GLY A 124 19.44 -17.93 10.26
C GLY A 124 18.97 -16.53 10.68
N HIS A 125 19.01 -16.28 11.99
CA HIS A 125 18.50 -15.02 12.56
C HIS A 125 19.23 -13.79 12.02
N GLN A 126 20.56 -13.74 12.12
CA GLN A 126 21.34 -12.56 11.74
C GLN A 126 21.22 -12.27 10.23
N GLY A 127 21.37 -13.28 9.38
CA GLY A 127 21.24 -13.11 7.94
C GLY A 127 19.85 -12.66 7.51
N THR A 128 18.79 -13.14 8.17
CA THR A 128 17.41 -12.68 7.91
C THR A 128 17.24 -11.20 8.24
N VAL A 129 17.76 -10.76 9.38
CA VAL A 129 17.70 -9.35 9.80
C VAL A 129 18.48 -8.46 8.82
N GLU A 130 19.64 -8.91 8.36
CA GLU A 130 20.45 -8.19 7.37
C GLU A 130 19.74 -8.08 6.03
N VAL A 131 19.18 -9.18 5.52
CA VAL A 131 18.37 -9.19 4.30
C VAL A 131 17.19 -8.22 4.42
N ALA A 132 16.43 -8.29 5.52
CA ALA A 132 15.28 -7.42 5.73
C ALA A 132 15.65 -5.93 5.80
N LYS A 133 16.86 -5.62 6.32
CA LYS A 133 17.39 -4.24 6.37
C LYS A 133 18.02 -3.77 5.06
N SER A 134 18.40 -4.69 4.18
CA SER A 134 19.17 -4.35 2.98
C SER A 134 18.38 -3.54 1.93
N GLY A 135 17.04 -3.45 2.07
CA GLY A 135 16.19 -2.61 1.24
C GLY A 135 14.84 -3.26 0.91
N ALA A 136 13.83 -2.44 0.63
CA ALA A 136 12.44 -2.87 0.41
C ALA A 136 12.29 -3.94 -0.71
N PHE A 137 13.14 -3.91 -1.73
CA PHE A 137 13.11 -4.87 -2.84
C PHE A 137 13.95 -6.13 -2.60
N ASN A 138 14.96 -6.06 -1.73
CA ASN A 138 16.00 -7.08 -1.69
C ASN A 138 15.49 -8.43 -1.20
N LEU A 139 14.56 -8.46 -0.25
CA LEU A 139 13.98 -9.72 0.19
C LEU A 139 13.30 -10.43 -1.00
N GLY A 140 12.38 -9.74 -1.69
CA GLY A 140 11.59 -10.35 -2.76
C GLY A 140 12.30 -10.56 -4.10
N PHE A 141 13.26 -9.69 -4.47
CA PHE A 141 13.85 -9.68 -5.81
C PHE A 141 15.33 -10.10 -5.85
N ALA A 142 16.05 -10.05 -4.73
CA ALA A 142 17.44 -10.50 -4.66
C ALA A 142 17.56 -11.82 -3.86
N THR A 143 16.91 -11.90 -2.70
CA THR A 143 17.06 -13.03 -1.78
C THR A 143 16.21 -14.22 -2.20
N MET A 144 14.92 -14.00 -2.44
CA MET A 144 14.01 -15.09 -2.80
C MET A 144 14.47 -15.88 -4.03
N PRO A 145 14.99 -15.29 -5.12
CA PRO A 145 15.51 -16.07 -6.25
C PRO A 145 16.68 -16.97 -5.87
N VAL A 146 17.62 -16.48 -5.05
CA VAL A 146 18.78 -17.26 -4.59
C VAL A 146 18.31 -18.44 -3.76
N VAL A 147 17.37 -18.21 -2.84
CA VAL A 147 16.79 -19.26 -1.99
C VAL A 147 16.02 -20.30 -2.81
N LEU A 148 15.15 -19.86 -3.72
CA LEU A 148 14.31 -20.75 -4.53
C LEU A 148 15.14 -21.60 -5.50
N GLN A 149 16.29 -21.12 -5.96
CA GLN A 149 17.22 -21.88 -6.81
C GLN A 149 17.81 -23.10 -6.11
N GLN A 150 17.92 -23.08 -4.78
CA GLN A 150 18.40 -24.21 -3.98
C GLN A 150 17.34 -25.30 -3.79
N LEU A 151 16.09 -25.05 -4.18
CA LEU A 151 14.99 -25.99 -3.99
C LEU A 151 14.77 -26.88 -5.24
N PRO A 152 14.31 -28.13 -5.05
CA PRO A 152 13.76 -28.89 -6.17
C PRO A 152 12.57 -28.14 -6.78
N LEU A 153 12.41 -28.28 -8.11
CA LEU A 153 11.40 -27.54 -8.89
C LEU A 153 11.57 -26.01 -8.82
N SER A 154 12.81 -25.52 -8.64
CA SER A 154 13.14 -24.10 -8.55
C SER A 154 12.52 -23.23 -9.65
N LEU A 155 12.49 -23.71 -10.90
CA LEU A 155 11.86 -22.98 -12.00
C LEU A 155 10.36 -22.75 -11.77
N VAL A 156 9.63 -23.77 -11.31
CA VAL A 156 8.19 -23.68 -11.02
C VAL A 156 7.95 -22.74 -9.85
N LEU A 157 8.72 -22.88 -8.77
CA LEU A 157 8.58 -22.06 -7.56
C LEU A 157 8.95 -20.59 -7.82
N GLY A 158 10.04 -20.34 -8.54
CA GLY A 158 10.44 -19.00 -8.95
C GLY A 158 9.42 -18.33 -9.87
N THR A 159 8.90 -19.08 -10.85
CA THR A 159 7.81 -18.59 -11.71
C THR A 159 6.57 -18.27 -10.90
N ALA A 160 6.17 -19.15 -9.97
CA ALA A 160 5.03 -18.92 -9.10
C ALA A 160 5.22 -17.67 -8.23
N TRP A 161 6.40 -17.47 -7.64
CA TRP A 161 6.74 -16.29 -6.83
C TRP A 161 6.61 -14.99 -7.63
N PHE A 162 7.30 -14.88 -8.75
CA PHE A 162 7.28 -13.65 -9.54
C PHE A 162 5.95 -13.41 -10.25
N PHE A 163 5.26 -14.47 -10.68
CA PHE A 163 3.94 -14.33 -11.29
C PHE A 163 2.87 -13.92 -10.25
N LEU A 164 2.98 -14.41 -9.01
CA LEU A 164 2.18 -13.92 -7.89
C LEU A 164 2.40 -12.43 -7.66
N LEU A 165 3.67 -11.97 -7.57
CA LEU A 165 3.99 -10.56 -7.39
C LEU A 165 3.48 -9.70 -8.57
N PHE A 166 3.57 -10.23 -9.80
CA PHE A 166 3.04 -9.57 -10.99
C PHE A 166 1.52 -9.38 -10.91
N ILE A 167 0.75 -10.41 -10.52
CA ILE A 167 -0.70 -10.29 -10.35
C ILE A 167 -1.03 -9.31 -9.23
N ALA A 168 -0.39 -9.44 -8.07
CA ALA A 168 -0.62 -8.57 -6.91
C ALA A 168 -0.36 -7.08 -7.25
N GLY A 169 0.77 -6.80 -7.89
CA GLY A 169 1.12 -5.47 -8.36
C GLY A 169 0.16 -4.96 -9.45
N THR A 170 -0.29 -5.85 -10.35
CA THR A 170 -1.24 -5.50 -11.43
C THR A 170 -2.61 -5.09 -10.91
N LEU A 171 -3.16 -5.84 -9.95
CA LEU A 171 -4.44 -5.47 -9.34
C LEU A 171 -4.33 -4.14 -8.59
N SER A 172 -3.23 -3.93 -7.88
CA SER A 172 -2.99 -2.71 -7.10
C SER A 172 -2.81 -1.47 -7.98
N GLN A 173 -2.03 -1.54 -9.07
CA GLN A 173 -1.84 -0.40 -9.97
C GLN A 173 -3.12 0.00 -10.72
N ILE A 174 -4.00 -0.96 -11.02
CA ILE A 174 -5.33 -0.67 -11.60
C ILE A 174 -6.17 0.15 -10.61
N ALA A 175 -6.13 -0.18 -9.32
CA ALA A 175 -6.82 0.58 -8.28
C ALA A 175 -6.22 1.99 -8.12
N LEU A 176 -4.90 2.12 -8.07
CA LEU A 176 -4.19 3.40 -7.88
C LEU A 176 -4.40 4.40 -9.03
N THR A 177 -4.58 3.92 -10.26
CA THR A 177 -4.80 4.80 -11.42
C THR A 177 -6.26 5.23 -11.58
N HIS A 178 -7.19 4.53 -10.95
CA HIS A 178 -8.61 4.75 -11.13
C HIS A 178 -9.11 6.12 -10.64
N PRO A 179 -8.65 6.68 -9.50
CA PRO A 179 -9.07 8.01 -9.06
C PRO A 179 -8.85 9.11 -10.10
N LEU A 180 -7.70 9.10 -10.79
CA LEU A 180 -7.44 10.09 -11.83
C LEU A 180 -8.35 9.88 -13.05
N ILE A 181 -8.58 8.63 -13.45
CA ILE A 181 -9.48 8.30 -14.57
C ILE A 181 -10.90 8.77 -14.26
N THR A 182 -11.40 8.47 -13.06
CA THR A 182 -12.74 8.87 -12.59
C THR A 182 -12.85 10.39 -12.53
N PHE A 183 -11.86 11.10 -11.99
CA PHE A 183 -11.87 12.56 -11.97
C PHE A 183 -11.92 13.17 -13.39
N LEU A 184 -11.09 12.70 -14.33
CA LEU A 184 -11.10 13.19 -15.71
C LEU A 184 -12.44 12.89 -16.42
N HIS A 185 -13.07 11.76 -16.10
CA HIS A 185 -14.34 11.35 -16.68
C HIS A 185 -15.51 12.16 -16.11
N ASP A 186 -15.66 12.19 -14.79
CA ASP A 186 -16.84 12.73 -14.10
C ASP A 186 -16.80 14.26 -14.03
N GLU A 187 -15.65 14.84 -13.68
CA GLU A 187 -15.51 16.27 -13.43
C GLU A 187 -15.12 17.06 -14.69
N LEU A 188 -14.28 16.48 -15.56
CA LEU A 188 -13.89 17.12 -16.83
C LEU A 188 -14.69 16.65 -18.05
N ARG A 189 -15.64 15.72 -17.86
CA ARG A 189 -16.51 15.18 -18.92
C ARG A 189 -15.76 14.57 -20.09
N TRP A 190 -14.57 14.02 -19.86
CA TRP A 190 -13.85 13.31 -20.91
C TRP A 190 -14.52 11.96 -21.15
N SER A 191 -14.49 11.48 -22.40
CA SER A 191 -14.89 10.10 -22.65
C SER A 191 -13.98 9.14 -21.90
N HIS A 192 -14.53 8.03 -21.39
CA HIS A 192 -13.78 7.05 -20.60
C HIS A 192 -12.49 6.61 -21.30
N LYS A 193 -12.55 6.32 -22.61
CA LYS A 193 -11.37 5.93 -23.40
C LYS A 193 -10.29 7.02 -23.40
N LYS A 194 -10.68 8.30 -23.50
CA LYS A 194 -9.75 9.43 -23.45
C LYS A 194 -9.11 9.58 -22.06
N ALA A 195 -9.91 9.46 -21.00
CA ALA A 195 -9.42 9.53 -19.61
C ALA A 195 -8.41 8.43 -19.29
N VAL A 196 -8.68 7.18 -19.70
CA VAL A 196 -7.76 6.05 -19.56
C VAL A 196 -6.46 6.30 -20.33
N LEU A 197 -6.53 6.64 -21.63
CA LEU A 197 -5.34 6.83 -22.45
C LEU A 197 -4.46 7.98 -21.92
N ALA A 198 -5.07 9.09 -21.53
CA ALA A 198 -4.33 10.22 -20.97
C ALA A 198 -3.64 9.87 -19.65
N THR A 199 -4.34 9.14 -18.76
CA THR A 199 -3.79 8.68 -17.49
C THR A 199 -2.61 7.73 -17.73
N THR A 200 -2.77 6.74 -18.60
CA THR A 200 -1.72 5.78 -18.95
C THR A 200 -0.49 6.47 -19.55
N LEU A 201 -0.68 7.41 -20.48
CA LEU A 201 0.43 8.17 -21.06
C LEU A 201 1.13 9.04 -20.03
N ALA A 202 0.39 9.71 -19.15
CA ALA A 202 0.97 10.52 -18.08
C ALA A 202 1.81 9.66 -17.12
N VAL A 203 1.29 8.52 -16.67
CA VAL A 203 2.01 7.58 -15.80
C VAL A 203 3.23 6.99 -16.52
N PHE A 204 3.09 6.58 -17.78
CA PHE A 204 4.20 6.06 -18.58
C PHE A 204 5.35 7.06 -18.71
N LEU A 205 5.04 8.33 -19.03
CA LEU A 205 6.05 9.38 -19.13
C LEU A 205 6.68 9.66 -17.76
N ALA A 206 5.87 9.79 -16.71
CA ALA A 206 6.34 10.03 -15.35
C ALA A 206 7.25 8.90 -14.82
N ALA A 207 6.97 7.64 -15.19
CA ALA A 207 7.72 6.46 -14.74
C ALA A 207 9.18 6.45 -15.20
N HIS A 208 9.56 7.19 -16.25
CA HIS A 208 10.96 7.26 -16.69
C HIS A 208 11.88 7.87 -15.62
N ILE A 209 11.37 8.78 -14.77
CA ILE A 209 12.15 9.40 -13.69
C ILE A 209 12.59 8.34 -12.65
N PRO A 210 11.69 7.57 -12.02
CA PRO A 210 12.12 6.51 -11.09
C PRO A 210 12.83 5.34 -11.78
N ILE A 211 12.57 5.06 -13.07
CA ILE A 211 13.29 4.00 -13.81
C ILE A 211 14.78 4.36 -13.98
N PHE A 212 15.09 5.57 -14.46
CA PHE A 212 16.48 5.98 -14.70
C PHE A 212 17.15 6.52 -13.43
N GLY A 213 16.39 7.10 -12.52
CA GLY A 213 16.84 7.64 -11.24
C GLY A 213 16.78 6.66 -10.08
N LEU A 214 16.59 5.35 -10.32
CA LEU A 214 16.43 4.35 -9.26
C LEU A 214 17.60 4.37 -8.27
N LYS A 215 18.84 4.39 -8.79
CA LYS A 215 20.06 4.46 -7.95
C LYS A 215 20.18 5.77 -7.18
N GLY A 216 19.67 6.87 -7.75
CA GLY A 216 19.59 8.16 -7.06
C GLY A 216 18.42 8.26 -6.07
N GLY A 217 17.70 7.16 -5.87
CA GLY A 217 16.54 7.03 -5.00
C GLY A 217 15.37 7.94 -5.38
N ALA A 218 15.19 8.18 -6.69
CA ALA A 218 13.99 8.85 -7.19
C ALA A 218 12.71 8.11 -6.78
N LEU A 219 12.74 6.78 -6.72
CA LEU A 219 11.60 5.98 -6.27
C LEU A 219 11.31 6.19 -4.78
N ASP A 220 12.34 6.21 -3.93
CA ASP A 220 12.20 6.46 -2.49
C ASP A 220 11.64 7.87 -2.22
N GLU A 221 12.03 8.86 -3.05
CA GLU A 221 11.50 10.22 -2.96
C GLU A 221 10.00 10.25 -3.29
N ILE A 222 9.56 9.54 -4.33
CA ILE A 222 8.13 9.43 -4.67
C ILE A 222 7.36 8.75 -3.54
N ASP A 223 7.88 7.62 -3.05
CA ASP A 223 7.24 6.84 -1.99
C ASP A 223 7.11 7.64 -0.68
N PHE A 224 8.16 8.37 -0.30
CA PHE A 224 8.10 9.22 0.89
C PHE A 224 7.02 10.31 0.78
N TRP A 225 7.00 11.08 -0.31
CA TRP A 225 6.07 12.19 -0.44
C TRP A 225 4.63 11.75 -0.70
N ALA A 226 4.42 10.73 -1.53
CA ALA A 226 3.10 10.29 -1.96
C ALA A 226 2.57 9.12 -1.12
N GLY A 227 3.33 8.03 -0.99
CA GLY A 227 2.90 6.78 -0.35
C GLY A 227 2.98 6.79 1.18
N THR A 228 3.84 7.65 1.74
CA THR A 228 4.05 7.77 3.19
C THR A 228 3.43 9.07 3.69
N PHE A 229 4.11 10.21 3.52
CA PHE A 229 3.71 11.50 4.08
C PHE A 229 2.35 11.99 3.57
N GLY A 230 2.13 11.93 2.26
CA GLY A 230 0.89 12.37 1.62
C GLY A 230 -0.32 11.57 2.11
N VAL A 231 -0.23 10.25 2.10
CA VAL A 231 -1.29 9.35 2.57
C VAL A 231 -1.69 9.63 4.02
N ALA A 232 -0.74 9.79 4.95
CA ALA A 232 -1.07 10.13 6.33
C ALA A 232 -1.76 11.49 6.46
N LEU A 233 -1.31 12.50 5.70
CA LEU A 233 -1.95 13.81 5.66
C LEU A 233 -3.39 13.72 5.12
N PHE A 234 -3.59 13.02 4.00
CA PHE A 234 -4.91 12.84 3.40
C PHE A 234 -5.85 12.05 4.31
N ALA A 235 -5.36 10.99 4.96
CA ALA A 235 -6.13 10.23 5.95
C ALA A 235 -6.57 11.09 7.14
N LEU A 236 -5.70 12.00 7.61
CA LEU A 236 -6.06 12.95 8.67
C LEU A 236 -7.14 13.93 8.19
N VAL A 237 -6.97 14.52 7.00
CA VAL A 237 -7.94 15.47 6.45
C VAL A 237 -9.28 14.80 6.21
N GLU A 238 -9.33 13.65 5.55
CA GLU A 238 -10.60 12.95 5.26
C GLU A 238 -11.32 12.52 6.55
N THR A 239 -10.58 12.08 7.56
CA THR A 239 -11.15 11.72 8.87
C THR A 239 -11.79 12.95 9.51
N VAL A 240 -11.09 14.08 9.56
CA VAL A 240 -11.62 15.34 10.12
C VAL A 240 -12.84 15.83 9.36
N LEU A 241 -12.79 15.80 8.03
CA LEU A 241 -13.93 16.19 7.19
C LEU A 241 -15.14 15.29 7.43
N PHE A 242 -14.95 13.97 7.50
CA PHE A 242 -16.03 13.02 7.64
C PHE A 242 -16.64 13.00 9.05
N ILE A 243 -15.84 13.07 10.12
CA ILE A 243 -16.37 12.93 11.48
C ILE A 243 -16.68 14.27 12.16
N TRP A 244 -15.89 15.32 11.92
CA TRP A 244 -16.07 16.61 12.60
C TRP A 244 -16.83 17.64 11.74
N VAL A 245 -16.54 17.73 10.44
CA VAL A 245 -17.23 18.68 9.56
C VAL A 245 -18.60 18.16 9.11
N PHE A 246 -18.66 16.91 8.62
CA PHE A 246 -19.93 16.29 8.23
C PHE A 246 -20.81 15.89 9.43
N LYS A 247 -20.22 15.91 10.64
CA LYS A 247 -20.81 15.63 11.96
C LYS A 247 -20.98 14.13 12.27
N PRO A 248 -20.75 13.71 13.54
CA PRO A 248 -20.78 12.29 13.91
C PRO A 248 -22.11 11.58 13.63
N ASP A 249 -23.24 12.26 13.85
CA ASP A 249 -24.56 11.65 13.66
C ASP A 249 -24.88 11.39 12.19
N ASN A 250 -24.37 12.25 11.29
CA ASN A 250 -24.54 12.06 9.85
C ASN A 250 -23.62 10.95 9.35
N ALA A 251 -22.35 10.97 9.77
CA ALA A 251 -21.39 9.91 9.46
C ALA A 251 -21.90 8.54 9.92
N TRP A 252 -22.40 8.45 11.16
CA TRP A 252 -22.93 7.21 11.72
C TRP A 252 -24.16 6.70 10.97
N ARG A 253 -25.05 7.62 10.56
CA ARG A 253 -26.23 7.28 9.75
C ARG A 253 -25.83 6.79 8.36
N GLU A 254 -24.85 7.44 7.73
CA GLU A 254 -24.39 7.07 6.40
C GLU A 254 -23.70 5.70 6.41
N ILE A 255 -22.84 5.41 7.41
CA ILE A 255 -22.23 4.08 7.59
C ILE A 255 -23.29 2.98 7.71
N HIS A 256 -24.40 3.26 8.40
CA HIS A 256 -25.47 2.28 8.64
C HIS A 256 -26.54 2.26 7.54
N ARG A 257 -26.41 3.09 6.51
CA ARG A 257 -27.38 3.15 5.42
C ARG A 257 -27.25 1.91 4.55
N GLY A 258 -28.23 1.00 4.63
CA GLY A 258 -28.18 -0.28 3.91
C GLY A 258 -27.30 -1.33 4.56
N ALA A 259 -26.78 -1.07 5.77
CA ALA A 259 -25.86 -1.97 6.44
C ALA A 259 -26.54 -3.27 6.90
N GLN A 260 -25.90 -4.40 6.64
CA GLN A 260 -26.30 -5.74 7.07
C GLN A 260 -25.86 -6.02 8.51
N ALA A 261 -24.79 -5.36 8.98
CA ALA A 261 -24.31 -5.44 10.34
C ALA A 261 -24.25 -4.06 11.00
N ARG A 262 -24.41 -4.01 12.32
CA ARG A 262 -24.23 -2.78 13.08
C ARG A 262 -22.78 -2.66 13.56
N VAL A 263 -22.18 -1.51 13.30
CA VAL A 263 -20.88 -1.17 13.87
C VAL A 263 -21.07 -0.94 15.39
N PRO A 264 -20.22 -1.52 16.26
CA PRO A 264 -20.28 -1.24 17.69
C PRO A 264 -20.08 0.25 17.97
N LYS A 265 -20.91 0.83 18.85
CA LYS A 265 -20.87 2.28 19.17
C LYS A 265 -19.49 2.75 19.67
N PHE A 266 -18.69 1.87 20.24
CA PHE A 266 -17.30 2.14 20.61
C PHE A 266 -16.48 2.70 19.42
N PHE A 267 -16.69 2.19 18.20
CA PHE A 267 -15.99 2.69 17.02
C PHE A 267 -16.36 4.12 16.65
N LEU A 268 -17.55 4.61 17.01
CA LEU A 268 -17.88 6.02 16.83
C LEU A 268 -17.00 6.90 17.72
N TRP A 269 -16.71 6.46 18.95
CA TRP A 269 -15.79 7.15 19.84
C TRP A 269 -14.35 7.08 19.33
N VAL A 270 -13.92 5.92 18.82
CA VAL A 270 -12.61 5.75 18.17
C VAL A 270 -12.46 6.71 16.99
N LEU A 271 -13.40 6.70 16.05
CA LEU A 271 -13.39 7.59 14.87
C LEU A 271 -13.42 9.07 15.24
N LYS A 272 -14.11 9.43 16.33
CA LYS A 272 -14.25 10.83 16.74
C LYS A 272 -13.02 11.37 17.45
N TYR A 273 -12.30 10.56 18.23
CA TYR A 273 -11.22 11.05 19.10
C TYR A 273 -9.90 10.32 18.93
N VAL A 274 -9.92 8.99 18.90
CA VAL A 274 -8.68 8.20 18.84
C VAL A 274 -8.04 8.29 17.47
N THR A 275 -8.79 8.04 16.39
CA THR A 275 -8.27 8.04 15.03
C THR A 275 -7.68 9.40 14.63
N PRO A 276 -8.35 10.55 14.81
CA PRO A 276 -7.77 11.84 14.46
C PRO A 276 -6.52 12.18 15.29
N LEU A 277 -6.52 11.86 16.58
CA LEU A 277 -5.37 12.09 17.45
C LEU A 277 -4.18 11.21 17.04
N PHE A 278 -4.42 9.93 16.80
CA PHE A 278 -3.39 8.99 16.38
C PHE A 278 -2.78 9.40 15.04
N LEU A 279 -3.62 9.77 14.07
CA LEU A 279 -3.20 10.30 12.77
C LEU A 279 -2.38 11.58 12.90
N LEU A 280 -2.80 12.50 13.78
CA LEU A 280 -2.06 13.74 14.03
C LEU A 280 -0.69 13.45 14.64
N VAL A 281 -0.62 12.58 15.65
CA VAL A 281 0.66 12.20 16.29
C VAL A 281 1.59 11.52 15.28
N LEU A 282 1.06 10.62 14.46
CA LEU A 282 1.80 9.93 13.42
C LEU A 282 2.35 10.92 12.38
N PHE A 283 1.49 11.81 11.88
CA PHE A 283 1.88 12.84 10.91
C PHE A 283 2.97 13.76 11.48
N LEU A 284 2.82 14.23 12.72
CA LEU A 284 3.83 15.05 13.39
C LEU A 284 5.13 14.27 13.62
N ALA A 285 5.05 13.00 14.01
CA ALA A 285 6.23 12.16 14.21
C ALA A 285 7.02 11.98 12.91
N TRP A 286 6.35 11.72 11.77
CA TRP A 286 7.02 11.69 10.47
C TRP A 286 7.60 13.04 10.07
N ALA A 287 6.82 14.12 10.24
CA ALA A 287 7.26 15.47 9.91
C ALA A 287 8.51 15.90 10.69
N ILE A 288 8.66 15.46 11.94
CA ILE A 288 9.78 15.82 12.82
C ILE A 288 10.97 14.87 12.64
N GLN A 289 10.74 13.55 12.58
CA GLN A 289 11.82 12.56 12.57
C GLN A 289 12.43 12.33 11.19
N GLN A 290 11.61 12.32 10.13
CA GLN A 290 12.06 12.01 8.76
C GLN A 290 12.02 13.23 7.84
N GLY A 291 11.07 14.14 8.07
CA GLY A 291 10.88 15.35 7.27
C GLY A 291 12.17 16.17 7.05
N PRO A 292 12.93 16.53 8.10
CA PRO A 292 14.12 17.38 7.93
C PRO A 292 15.20 16.69 7.09
N ASP A 293 15.41 15.40 7.29
CA ASP A 293 16.46 14.65 6.60
C ASP A 293 16.13 14.48 5.12
N VAL A 294 14.87 14.20 4.79
CA VAL A 294 14.41 14.14 3.39
C VAL A 294 14.43 15.53 2.75
N ILE A 295 13.86 16.55 3.39
CA ILE A 295 13.77 17.92 2.83
C ILE A 295 15.16 18.47 2.53
N LEU A 296 16.10 18.32 3.47
CA LEU A 296 17.47 18.80 3.36
C LEU A 296 18.40 17.86 2.57
N MET A 297 17.88 16.71 2.09
CA MET A 297 18.64 15.70 1.37
C MET A 297 19.92 15.27 2.13
N LYS A 298 19.82 15.13 3.46
CA LYS A 298 20.97 14.72 4.27
C LYS A 298 21.39 13.30 3.90
N GLY A 299 22.68 13.13 3.64
CA GLY A 299 23.25 11.82 3.26
C GLY A 299 23.02 11.43 1.79
N VAL A 300 22.47 12.33 0.97
CA VAL A 300 22.34 12.12 -0.48
C VAL A 300 23.64 12.56 -1.18
N ALA A 301 24.20 11.68 -2.01
CA ALA A 301 25.39 12.01 -2.79
C ALA A 301 25.10 13.16 -3.77
N PRO A 302 26.05 14.08 -4.04
CA PRO A 302 25.82 15.21 -4.94
C PRO A 302 25.33 14.82 -6.34
N GLU A 303 25.74 13.65 -6.85
CA GLU A 303 25.27 13.08 -8.12
C GLU A 303 23.79 12.66 -8.13
N ASP A 304 23.21 12.37 -6.96
CA ASP A 304 21.82 11.90 -6.83
C ASP A 304 20.82 13.04 -6.59
N VAL A 305 21.31 14.20 -6.13
CA VAL A 305 20.51 15.41 -5.86
C VAL A 305 19.63 15.83 -7.06
N PRO A 306 20.11 15.83 -8.32
CA PRO A 306 19.29 16.18 -9.47
C PRO A 306 18.06 15.27 -9.63
N TRP A 307 18.18 13.98 -9.35
CA TRP A 307 17.06 13.03 -9.42
C TRP A 307 15.99 13.35 -8.38
N ARG A 308 16.40 13.67 -7.15
CA ARG A 308 15.50 14.07 -6.06
C ARG A 308 14.73 15.35 -6.41
N TRP A 309 15.41 16.34 -6.96
CA TRP A 309 14.74 17.56 -7.45
C TRP A 309 13.83 17.30 -8.64
N GLY A 310 14.24 16.44 -9.58
CA GLY A 310 13.40 16.01 -10.70
C GLY A 310 12.06 15.42 -10.24
N VAL A 311 12.09 14.58 -9.20
CA VAL A 311 10.87 14.04 -8.57
C VAL A 311 10.03 15.13 -7.93
N ARG A 312 10.62 16.04 -7.15
CA ARG A 312 9.86 17.12 -6.50
C ARG A 312 9.19 18.03 -7.52
N LEU A 313 9.89 18.37 -8.60
CA LEU A 313 9.33 19.16 -9.70
C LEU A 313 8.20 18.40 -10.40
N LEU A 314 8.35 17.08 -10.62
CA LEU A 314 7.29 16.23 -11.15
C LEU A 314 6.03 16.30 -10.26
N LEU A 315 6.18 16.08 -8.95
CA LEU A 315 5.07 16.11 -7.99
C LEU A 315 4.39 17.48 -7.93
N LEU A 316 5.18 18.56 -7.90
CA LEU A 316 4.65 19.93 -7.94
C LEU A 316 3.93 20.23 -9.27
N SER A 317 4.47 19.77 -10.39
CA SER A 317 3.83 19.95 -11.70
C SER A 317 2.49 19.20 -11.78
N PHE A 318 2.43 17.98 -11.20
CA PHE A 318 1.22 17.20 -11.10
C PHE A 318 0.19 17.86 -10.18
N ALA A 319 0.60 18.34 -9.00
CA ALA A 319 -0.28 19.09 -8.09
C ALA A 319 -0.83 20.37 -8.75
N GLY A 320 0.00 21.12 -9.48
CA GLY A 320 -0.41 22.29 -10.25
C GLY A 320 -1.41 21.95 -11.36
N MET A 321 -1.19 20.85 -12.09
CA MET A 321 -2.10 20.35 -13.11
C MET A 321 -3.45 19.95 -12.52
N LEU A 322 -3.45 19.24 -11.38
CA LEU A 322 -4.68 18.88 -10.66
C LEU A 322 -5.43 20.13 -10.19
N PHE A 323 -4.75 21.11 -9.60
CA PHE A 323 -5.38 22.37 -9.19
C PHE A 323 -6.04 23.10 -10.36
N TRP A 324 -5.33 23.19 -11.49
CA TRP A 324 -5.89 23.75 -12.73
C TRP A 324 -7.11 22.96 -13.20
N ALA A 325 -7.04 21.63 -13.17
CA ALA A 325 -8.12 20.76 -13.60
C ALA A 325 -9.35 20.89 -12.68
N VAL A 326 -9.17 20.97 -11.37
CA VAL A 326 -10.25 21.22 -10.39
C VAL A 326 -10.91 22.58 -10.64
N ARG A 327 -10.11 23.62 -10.88
CA ARG A 327 -10.65 24.95 -11.23
C ARG A 327 -11.46 24.90 -12.52
N ARG A 328 -10.98 24.18 -13.53
CA ARG A 328 -11.69 23.98 -14.80
C ARG A 328 -13.00 23.21 -14.60
N ALA A 329 -12.99 22.13 -13.83
CA ALA A 329 -14.19 21.37 -13.49
C ALA A 329 -15.22 22.25 -12.77
N THR A 330 -14.77 23.07 -11.80
CA THR A 330 -15.62 24.00 -11.08
C THR A 330 -16.29 25.01 -12.03
N ASN A 331 -15.53 25.55 -13.00
CA ASN A 331 -16.07 26.45 -14.01
C ASN A 331 -17.07 25.77 -14.93
N LEU A 332 -16.82 24.53 -15.35
CA LEU A 332 -17.77 23.74 -16.16
C LEU A 332 -19.09 23.55 -15.40
N ARG A 333 -19.01 23.19 -14.12
CA ARG A 333 -20.18 23.00 -13.26
C ARG A 333 -20.97 24.30 -13.06
N ASN A 334 -20.28 25.43 -12.87
CA ASN A 334 -20.92 26.73 -12.71
C ASN A 334 -21.52 27.27 -14.01
N GLY A 335 -20.90 26.96 -15.16
CA GLY A 335 -21.39 27.37 -16.49
C GLY A 335 -22.65 26.65 -16.94
N ASP A 336 -22.98 25.48 -16.39
CA ASP A 336 -24.27 24.82 -16.61
C ASP A 336 -25.37 25.30 -15.65
N ALA A 337 -24.99 26.05 -14.61
CA ALA A 337 -25.91 26.66 -13.66
C ALA A 337 -26.33 28.09 -14.05
N SER A 338 -25.83 28.61 -15.18
CA SER A 338 -26.18 29.91 -15.78
C SER A 338 -26.95 29.74 -17.08
#